data_AF-A0A5K7ZFY3-F1
#
_entry.id   AF-A0A5K7ZFY3-F1
#
_cell.length_a   1.000
_cell.length_b   1.000
_cell.length_c   1.000
_cell.angle_alpha   90.00
_cell.angle_beta   90.00
_cell.angle_gamma   90.00
#
_symmetry.space_group_name_H-M   'P 1'
#
loop_
_entity.id
_entity.type
_entity.pdbx_description
1 polymer ?
#
loop_
_entity_poly.entity_id
_entity_poly.type
_entity_poly.pdbx_seq_one_letter_code
_entity_poly.pdbx_strand_id
1 'polypeptide(L)'
;MKNNVFSPIQTRLTGVTFDDCQANIRKWGCPDIGTYALVREPENPHDPNAVRVSLFGIYEMGYLPRWLAKDIAPQMDAGRTFIAEFICRNEYGAYENIGITVRIVETVG
;
A
#
# COMPACT_ATOMS: atom_id res chain seq x y z
N MET A 1 -2.16 28.15 -13.09
CA MET A 1 -2.20 27.12 -12.02
C MET A 1 -1.49 25.89 -12.57
N LYS A 2 -0.41 25.42 -11.94
CA LYS A 2 0.21 24.15 -12.35
C LYS A 2 -0.73 23.04 -11.89
N ASN A 3 -1.25 22.23 -12.81
CA ASN A 3 -1.92 20.98 -12.43
C ASN A 3 -0.88 20.15 -11.68
N ASN A 4 -1.07 19.97 -10.38
CA ASN A 4 -0.20 19.15 -9.53
C ASN A 4 -0.55 17.68 -9.73
N VAL A 5 -0.35 17.19 -10.96
CA VAL A 5 -0.63 15.81 -11.36
C VAL A 5 0.29 14.90 -10.56
N PHE A 6 -0.28 13.95 -9.83
CA PHE A 6 0.51 12.93 -9.16
C PHE A 6 1.11 11.97 -10.19
N SER A 7 2.42 11.73 -10.09
CA SER A 7 3.09 10.72 -10.90
C SER A 7 3.02 9.35 -10.21
N PRO A 8 2.52 8.30 -10.88
CA PRO A 8 2.51 6.96 -10.32
C PRO A 8 3.87 6.51 -9.82
N ILE A 9 3.90 5.86 -8.66
CA ILE A 9 5.15 5.44 -8.01
C ILE A 9 5.08 3.98 -7.59
N GLN A 10 6.10 3.22 -7.97
CA GLN A 10 6.25 1.82 -7.56
C GLN A 10 6.99 1.75 -6.23
N THR A 11 6.50 0.92 -5.32
CA THR A 11 7.12 0.71 -4.01
C THR A 11 6.90 -0.72 -3.51
N ARG A 12 7.77 -1.16 -2.60
CA ARG A 12 7.56 -2.38 -1.82
C ARG A 12 6.85 -2.00 -0.52
N LEU A 13 5.83 -2.77 -0.15
CA LEU A 13 5.18 -2.59 1.15
C LEU A 13 6.12 -2.96 2.30
N THR A 14 5.99 -2.24 3.40
CA THR A 14 6.70 -2.50 4.66
C THR A 14 5.73 -3.05 5.71
N GLY A 15 6.28 -3.57 6.81
CA GLY A 15 5.45 -4.17 7.87
C GLY A 15 4.82 -5.51 7.49
N VAL A 16 5.21 -6.10 6.36
CA VAL A 16 4.59 -7.32 5.82
C VAL A 16 4.79 -8.56 6.69
N THR A 17 5.67 -8.51 7.69
CA THR A 17 5.95 -9.62 8.62
C THR A 17 5.15 -9.54 9.92
N PHE A 18 4.29 -8.53 10.08
CA PHE A 18 3.41 -8.38 11.24
C PHE A 18 2.00 -8.90 10.93
N ASP A 19 1.32 -9.32 11.98
CA ASP A 19 -0.06 -9.80 11.96
C ASP A 19 -0.31 -10.82 10.83
N ASP A 20 -1.47 -10.74 10.17
CA ASP A 20 -1.86 -11.66 9.10
C ASP A 20 -1.30 -11.29 7.72
N CYS A 21 -0.41 -10.28 7.62
CA CYS A 21 0.10 -9.80 6.33
C CYS A 21 0.71 -10.92 5.48
N GLN A 22 1.52 -11.79 6.08
CA GLN A 22 2.14 -12.91 5.37
C GLN A 22 1.12 -13.88 4.78
N ALA A 23 0.03 -14.18 5.52
CA ALA A 23 -1.03 -15.06 5.03
C ALA A 23 -1.87 -14.36 3.94
N ASN A 24 -2.18 -13.08 4.14
CA ASN A 24 -2.96 -12.28 3.21
C ASN A 24 -2.22 -12.07 1.88
N ILE A 25 -0.92 -11.77 1.90
CA ILE A 25 -0.13 -11.62 0.67
C ILE A 25 -0.05 -12.95 -0.08
N ARG A 26 0.08 -14.09 0.59
CA ARG A 26 0.08 -15.41 -0.08
C ARG A 26 -1.24 -15.69 -0.78
N LYS A 27 -2.34 -15.33 -0.14
CA LYS A 27 -3.69 -15.63 -0.63
C LYS A 27 -4.16 -14.65 -1.70
N TRP A 28 -3.87 -13.36 -1.51
CA TRP A 28 -4.48 -12.26 -2.27
C TRP A 28 -3.49 -11.42 -3.07
N GLY A 29 -2.18 -11.57 -2.83
CA GLY A 29 -1.13 -10.85 -3.54
C GLY A 29 -0.91 -11.39 -4.95
N CYS A 30 -1.89 -11.28 -5.85
CA CYS A 30 -1.81 -11.84 -7.20
C CYS A 30 -2.44 -10.93 -8.28
N PRO A 31 -2.17 -11.18 -9.57
CA PRO A 31 -2.73 -10.39 -10.67
C PRO A 31 -4.26 -10.38 -10.73
N ASP A 32 -4.93 -11.47 -10.34
CA ASP A 32 -6.39 -11.60 -10.42
C ASP A 32 -7.13 -10.67 -9.46
N ILE A 33 -6.50 -10.31 -8.33
CA ILE A 33 -7.03 -9.28 -7.41
C ILE A 33 -6.80 -7.89 -8.00
N GLY A 34 -5.63 -7.65 -8.60
CA GLY A 34 -5.34 -6.45 -9.38
C GLY A 34 -5.05 -5.20 -8.54
N THR A 35 -5.93 -4.82 -7.61
CA THR A 35 -5.80 -3.58 -6.84
C THR A 35 -6.13 -3.75 -5.35
N TYR A 36 -5.59 -2.84 -4.54
CA TYR A 36 -5.78 -2.78 -3.09
C TYR A 36 -6.09 -1.34 -2.67
N ALA A 37 -6.88 -1.20 -1.62
CA ALA A 37 -7.24 0.09 -1.03
C ALA A 37 -6.09 0.65 -0.19
N LEU A 38 -5.91 1.97 -0.22
CA LEU A 38 -5.10 2.71 0.75
C LEU A 38 -6.02 3.22 1.87
N VAL A 39 -5.67 2.92 3.11
CA VAL A 39 -6.43 3.27 4.30
C VAL A 39 -5.57 4.16 5.19
N ARG A 40 -6.05 5.38 5.47
CA ARG A 40 -5.37 6.32 6.39
C ARG A 40 -5.53 5.87 7.83
N GLU A 41 -4.43 5.92 8.59
CA GLU A 41 -4.41 5.64 10.03
C GLU A 41 -3.70 6.77 10.78
N PRO A 42 -4.33 7.96 10.94
CA PRO A 42 -3.69 9.12 11.56
C PRO A 42 -3.34 8.90 13.05
N GLU A 43 -4.07 8.00 13.73
CA GLU A 43 -3.86 7.65 15.13
C GLU A 43 -2.88 6.48 15.32
N ASN A 44 -2.18 6.04 14.26
CA ASN A 44 -1.20 4.97 14.38
C ASN A 44 -0.04 5.42 15.30
N PRO A 45 0.26 4.67 16.39
CA PRO A 45 1.20 5.11 17.42
C PRO A 45 2.65 5.19 16.93
N HIS A 46 2.98 4.59 15.78
CA HIS A 46 4.33 4.54 15.25
C HIS A 46 4.59 5.63 14.19
N ASP A 47 3.57 6.00 13.41
CA ASP A 47 3.67 7.01 12.36
C ASP A 47 2.30 7.67 12.09
N PRO A 48 2.09 8.97 12.38
CA PRO A 48 0.82 9.64 12.10
C PRO A 48 0.50 9.77 10.60
N ASN A 49 1.51 9.56 9.75
CA ASN A 49 1.30 9.48 8.30
C ASN A 49 0.99 8.06 7.82
N ALA A 50 0.77 7.09 8.71
CA ALA A 50 0.55 5.70 8.31
C ALA A 50 -0.57 5.59 7.26
N VAL A 51 -0.24 4.84 6.20
CA VAL A 51 -1.16 4.44 5.14
C VAL A 51 -1.04 2.94 5.00
N ARG A 52 -2.05 2.23 5.47
CA ARG A 52 -2.19 0.78 5.33
C ARG A 52 -2.66 0.46 3.92
N VAL A 53 -2.14 -0.63 3.35
CA VAL A 53 -2.62 -1.19 2.09
C VAL A 53 -3.40 -2.46 2.40
N SER A 54 -4.63 -2.55 1.90
CA SER A 54 -5.52 -3.66 2.26
C SER A 54 -6.46 -4.07 1.12
N LEU A 55 -6.81 -5.35 1.08
CA LEU A 55 -7.92 -5.81 0.24
C LEU A 55 -9.24 -5.59 0.97
N PHE A 56 -10.17 -4.88 0.31
CA PHE A 56 -11.50 -4.53 0.84
C PHE A 56 -11.49 -3.78 2.19
N GLY A 57 -10.38 -3.14 2.57
CA GLY A 57 -10.24 -2.50 3.88
C GLY A 57 -9.95 -3.49 5.03
N ILE A 58 -10.09 -4.79 4.79
CA ILE A 58 -10.12 -5.85 5.81
C ILE A 58 -8.80 -6.61 5.84
N TYR A 59 -8.37 -7.16 4.71
CA TYR A 59 -7.17 -7.99 4.68
C TYR A 59 -5.94 -7.11 4.51
N GLU A 60 -5.21 -6.91 5.59
CA GLU A 60 -3.98 -6.12 5.58
C GLU A 60 -2.88 -6.80 4.75
N MET A 61 -2.26 -6.02 3.87
CA MET A 61 -1.16 -6.44 3.00
C MET A 61 0.18 -5.80 3.42
N GLY A 62 0.16 -4.92 4.42
CA GLY A 62 1.27 -4.09 4.89
C GLY A 62 1.00 -2.59 4.73
N TYR A 63 2.06 -1.79 4.83
CA TYR A 63 1.99 -0.32 4.81
C TYR A 63 2.84 0.27 3.68
N LEU A 64 2.50 1.49 3.26
CA LEU A 64 3.44 2.31 2.51
C LEU A 64 4.71 2.56 3.35
N PRO A 65 5.90 2.55 2.74
CA PRO A 65 7.10 2.94 3.49
C PRO A 65 6.99 4.38 3.95
N ARG A 66 7.57 4.67 5.12
CA ARG A 66 7.46 5.97 5.81
C ARG A 66 7.75 7.19 4.93
N TRP A 67 8.74 7.11 4.04
CA TRP A 67 9.08 8.22 3.14
C TRP A 67 7.94 8.53 2.16
N LEU A 68 7.25 7.51 1.66
CA LEU A 68 6.12 7.68 0.73
C LEU A 68 4.85 8.05 1.48
N ALA A 69 4.63 7.44 2.65
CA ALA A 69 3.52 7.77 3.54
C ALA A 69 3.49 9.27 3.88
N LYS A 70 4.66 9.89 4.16
CA LYS A 70 4.78 11.34 4.40
C LYS A 70 4.24 12.21 3.26
N ASP A 71 4.34 11.74 2.02
CA ASP A 71 3.87 12.48 0.85
C ASP A 71 2.39 12.18 0.55
N ILE A 72 1.98 10.91 0.66
CA ILE A 72 0.63 10.44 0.30
C ILE A 72 -0.40 10.79 1.38
N ALA A 73 -0.06 10.68 2.65
CA ALA A 73 -1.00 10.87 3.75
C ALA A 73 -1.67 12.27 3.77
N PRO A 74 -0.92 13.40 3.67
CA PRO A 74 -1.53 14.72 3.63
C PRO A 74 -2.41 14.93 2.39
N GLN A 75 -2.10 14.24 1.29
CA GLN A 75 -2.88 14.31 0.06
C GLN A 75 -4.22 13.57 0.23
N MET A 76 -4.22 12.43 0.91
CA MET A 76 -5.45 11.72 1.28
C MET A 76 -6.30 12.55 2.24
N ASP A 77 -5.68 13.22 3.22
CA ASP A 77 -6.39 14.12 4.14
C ASP A 77 -7.02 15.33 3.43
N ALA A 78 -6.40 15.79 2.35
CA ALA A 78 -6.93 16.82 1.47
C ALA A 78 -8.02 16.31 0.51
N GLY A 79 -8.44 15.04 0.63
CA GLY A 79 -9.51 14.43 -0.15
C GLY A 79 -9.08 13.76 -1.45
N ARG A 80 -7.78 13.66 -1.74
CA ARG A 80 -7.29 12.91 -2.92
C ARG A 80 -7.40 11.41 -2.66
N THR A 81 -7.81 10.66 -3.68
CA THR A 81 -7.99 9.20 -3.56
C THR A 81 -6.90 8.47 -4.33
N PHE A 82 -6.37 7.42 -3.71
CA PHE A 82 -5.30 6.60 -4.27
C PHE A 82 -5.61 5.12 -4.11
N ILE A 83 -5.10 4.30 -5.03
CA ILE A 83 -5.12 2.84 -4.93
C ILE A 83 -3.72 2.28 -5.15
N ALA A 84 -3.50 1.04 -4.72
CA ALA A 84 -2.29 0.27 -4.99
C ALA A 84 -2.58 -0.78 -6.07
N GLU A 85 -1.99 -0.65 -7.24
CA GLU A 85 -2.03 -1.67 -8.29
C GLU A 85 -0.99 -2.76 -7.99
N PHE A 86 -1.35 -4.02 -8.14
CA PHE A 86 -0.43 -5.15 -8.04
C PHE A 86 0.66 -5.06 -9.12
N ILE A 87 1.92 -5.24 -8.71
CA ILE A 87 3.05 -5.39 -9.64
C ILE A 87 3.68 -6.76 -9.51
N CYS A 88 4.05 -7.16 -8.29
CA CYS A 88 4.76 -8.42 -8.07
C CYS A 88 4.61 -8.90 -6.63
N ARG A 89 4.42 -10.21 -6.46
CA ARG A 89 4.64 -10.87 -5.17
C ARG A 89 6.11 -11.28 -5.11
N ASN A 90 6.85 -10.67 -4.19
CA ASN A 90 8.29 -10.90 -4.03
C ASN A 90 8.50 -12.18 -3.21
N GLU A 91 8.54 -13.31 -3.90
CA GLU A 91 8.82 -14.63 -3.33
C GLU A 91 10.13 -15.19 -3.89
N TYR A 92 10.93 -15.79 -3.04
CA TYR A 92 12.14 -16.50 -3.43
C TYR A 92 12.23 -17.77 -2.58
N GLY A 93 12.39 -18.93 -3.22
CA GLY A 93 12.19 -20.23 -2.57
C GLY A 93 13.07 -20.51 -1.34
N ALA A 94 14.15 -19.76 -1.14
CA ALA A 94 15.00 -19.88 0.05
C ALA A 94 14.54 -19.00 1.24
N TYR A 95 13.60 -18.08 1.04
CA TYR A 95 13.09 -17.19 2.07
C TYR A 95 11.64 -17.54 2.42
N GLU A 96 11.36 -17.65 3.72
CA GLU A 96 10.02 -17.91 4.23
C GLU A 96 9.11 -16.69 4.06
N ASN A 97 9.66 -15.49 4.31
CA ASN A 97 8.91 -14.24 4.22
C ASN A 97 8.74 -13.80 2.78
N ILE A 98 7.51 -13.43 2.44
CA ILE A 98 7.17 -12.87 1.14
C ILE A 98 6.89 -11.38 1.25
N GLY A 99 7.23 -10.64 0.20
CA GLY A 99 6.87 -9.23 0.06
C GLY A 99 5.86 -9.01 -1.06
N ILE A 100 5.42 -7.77 -1.20
CA ILE A 100 4.61 -7.35 -2.34
C ILE A 100 5.08 -5.97 -2.82
N THR A 101 5.20 -5.85 -4.13
CA THR A 101 5.48 -4.61 -4.84
C THR A 101 4.19 -4.14 -5.49
N VAL A 102 3.87 -2.87 -5.27
CA VAL A 102 2.67 -2.23 -5.81
C VAL A 102 3.03 -0.92 -6.51
N ARG A 103 2.15 -0.44 -7.38
CA ARG A 103 2.19 0.92 -7.93
C ARG A 103 1.07 1.74 -7.33
N ILE A 104 1.42 2.85 -6.70
CA ILE A 104 0.45 3.80 -6.19
C ILE A 104 0.01 4.70 -7.34
N VAL A 105 -1.29 4.78 -7.56
CA VAL A 105 -1.92 5.63 -8.57
C VAL A 105 -3.00 6.48 -7.91
N GLU A 106 -3.11 7.73 -8.33
CA GLU A 106 -4.24 8.58 -7.99
C GLU A 106 -5.44 8.17 -8.85
N THR A 107 -6.60 7.99 -8.22
CA THR A 107 -7.85 7.76 -8.94
C THR A 107 -8.62 9.07 -9.03
N VAL A 108 -9.09 9.39 -10.22
CA VAL A 108 -10.04 10.48 -10.40
C VAL A 108 -11.37 10.01 -9.83
N GLY A 109 -11.87 10.69 -8.80
CA GLY A 109 -13.24 10.51 -8.30
C GLY A 109 -14.27 10.99 -9.31
#